data_AF-A0A0F9VKG3-F1
#
_entry.id   AF-A0A0F9VKG3-F1
#
_cell.length_a   1.000
_cell.length_b   1.000
_cell.length_c   1.000
_cell.angle_alpha   90.00
_cell.angle_beta   90.00
_cell.angle_gamma   90.00
#
_symmetry.space_group_name_H-M   'P 1'
#
loop_
_entity.id
_entity.type
_entity.pdbx_description
1 polymer ?
#
loop_
_entity_poly.entity_id
_entity_poly.type
_entity_poly.pdbx_seq_one_letter_code
_entity_poly.pdbx_strand_id
1 'polypeptide(L)' 'MKRSKHITWCKQRAQKYIDSGELSTAFISMNSDLNKHKETKGHVGIELGMMLLVTGKLNTAVEMQKFIDGFN' A
#
# COMPACT_ATOMS: atom_id res chain seq x y z
N MET A 1 -14.05 -6.01 10.28
CA MET A 1 -14.31 -5.29 9.01
C MET A 1 -14.33 -6.32 7.88
N LYS A 2 -15.02 -6.11 6.75
CA LYS A 2 -14.93 -7.01 5.58
C LYS A 2 -13.63 -6.72 4.82
N ARG A 3 -13.04 -7.71 4.14
CA ARG A 3 -11.84 -7.57 3.28
C ARG A 3 -11.82 -6.28 2.45
N SER A 4 -12.85 -6.02 1.65
CA SER A 4 -12.93 -4.85 0.76
C SER A 4 -12.90 -3.52 1.50
N LYS A 5 -13.61 -3.42 2.63
CA LYS A 5 -13.63 -2.22 3.47
C LYS A 5 -12.28 -2.01 4.15
N HIS A 6 -11.60 -3.09 4.53
CA HIS A 6 -10.23 -3.02 5.08
C HIS A 6 -9.24 -2.50 4.06
N ILE A 7 -9.26 -3.05 2.85
CA ILE A 7 -8.40 -2.59 1.75
C ILE A 7 -8.66 -1.12 1.42
N THR A 8 -9.93 -0.72 1.32
CA THR A 8 -10.30 0.69 1.07
C THR A 8 -9.72 1.62 2.14
N TRP A 9 -9.81 1.23 3.41
CA TRP A 9 -9.24 2.01 4.50
C TRP A 9 -7.71 2.07 4.44
N CYS A 10 -7.04 0.97 4.11
CA CYS A 10 -5.58 0.94 3.92
C CYS A 10 -5.14 1.91 2.80
N LYS A 11 -5.84 1.91 1.66
CA LYS A 11 -5.57 2.82 0.53
C LYS A 11 -5.72 4.28 0.94
N GLN A 12 -6.85 4.62 1.57
CA GLN A 12 -7.12 5.99 2.03
C GLN A 12 -6.07 6.49 3.03
N ARG A 13 -5.54 5.62 3.89
CA ARG A 13 -4.48 6.02 4.81
C ARG A 13 -3.15 6.21 4.10
N ALA A 14 -2.78 5.30 3.19
CA ALA A 14 -1.57 5.41 2.39
C ALA A 14 -1.56 6.67 1.51
N GLN A 15 -2.72 7.07 0.99
CA GLN A 15 -2.89 8.31 0.22
C GLN A 15 -2.35 9.55 0.94
N LYS A 16 -2.62 9.67 2.25
CA LYS A 16 -2.19 10.83 3.04
C LYS A 16 -0.67 10.99 3.05
N TYR A 17 0.06 9.89 2.97
CA TYR A 17 1.53 9.90 2.90
C TYR A 17 2.04 10.19 1.48
N ILE A 18 1.27 9.83 0.44
CA ILE A 18 1.58 10.29 -0.92
C ILE A 18 1.45 11.81 -0.99
N ASP A 19 0.35 12.35 -0.45
CA ASP A 19 0.06 13.78 -0.46
C ASP A 19 1.11 14.59 0.34
N SER A 20 1.74 14.00 1.36
CA SER A 20 2.85 14.60 2.12
C SER A 20 4.25 14.38 1.52
N GLY A 21 4.36 13.63 0.42
CA GLY A 21 5.64 13.26 -0.21
C GLY A 21 6.39 12.12 0.48
N GLU A 22 5.81 11.50 1.50
CA GLU A 22 6.39 10.40 2.26
C GLU A 22 6.10 9.03 1.62
N LEU A 23 6.59 8.82 0.40
CA LEU A 23 6.24 7.65 -0.42
C LEU A 23 6.55 6.31 0.27
N SER A 24 7.75 6.14 0.81
CA SER A 24 8.11 4.92 1.54
C SER A 24 7.17 4.67 2.72
N THR A 25 6.76 5.73 3.43
CA THR A 25 5.78 5.65 4.52
C THR A 25 4.40 5.24 4.01
N ALA A 26 3.99 5.70 2.81
CA ALA A 26 2.74 5.26 2.19
C ALA A 26 2.68 3.73 2.05
N PHE A 27 3.70 3.11 1.44
CA PHE A 27 3.75 1.66 1.27
C PHE A 27 3.88 0.91 2.61
N ILE A 28 4.81 1.34 3.48
CA ILE A 28 5.05 0.69 4.79
C ILE A 28 3.78 0.73 5.65
N SER A 29 3.07 1.86 5.66
CA SER A 29 1.82 2.01 6.40
C SER A 29 0.72 1.09 5.86
N MET A 30 0.58 0.97 4.54
CA MET A 30 -0.35 0.06 3.89
C MET A 30 -0.04 -1.40 4.22
N ASN A 31 1.24 -1.81 4.10
CA ASN A 31 1.70 -3.15 4.43
C ASN A 31 1.39 -3.51 5.91
N SER A 32 1.70 -2.61 6.83
CA SER A 32 1.39 -2.79 8.26
C SER A 32 -0.10 -3.00 8.49
N ASP A 33 -0.96 -2.24 7.81
CA ASP A 33 -2.41 -2.36 7.98
C ASP A 33 -3.00 -3.63 7.38
N LEU A 34 -2.56 -4.01 6.18
CA LEU A 34 -3.01 -5.24 5.53
C LEU A 34 -2.72 -6.47 6.40
N ASN A 35 -1.61 -6.46 7.14
CA ASN A 35 -1.25 -7.54 8.07
C ASN A 35 -2.10 -7.58 9.36
N LYS A 36 -2.88 -6.55 9.67
CA LYS A 36 -3.79 -6.53 10.85
C LYS A 36 -5.10 -7.26 10.60
N HIS A 37 -5.40 -7.66 9.36
CA HIS A 37 -6.65 -8.31 9.00
C HIS A 37 -6.43 -9.69 8.40
N LYS A 38 -7.14 -10.70 8.92
CA LYS A 38 -6.94 -12.12 8.58
C LYS A 38 -7.07 -12.43 7.09
N GLU A 39 -7.91 -11.70 6.36
CA GLU A 39 -8.16 -11.94 4.92
C GLU A 39 -7.19 -11.20 3.98
N THR A 40 -6.30 -10.36 4.52
CA THR A 40 -5.34 -9.57 3.73
C THR A 40 -3.91 -9.73 4.21
N LYS A 41 -3.69 -10.42 5.33
CA LYS A 41 -2.37 -10.76 5.85
C LYS A 41 -1.65 -11.68 4.88
N GLY A 42 -0.38 -11.40 4.60
CA GLY A 42 0.43 -12.22 3.69
C GLY A 42 -0.02 -12.17 2.22
N HIS A 43 -0.69 -11.10 1.80
CA HIS A 43 -1.12 -10.96 0.41
C HIS A 43 0.08 -10.83 -0.55
N VAL A 44 0.11 -11.61 -1.63
CA VAL A 44 1.22 -11.62 -2.62
C VAL A 44 1.54 -10.24 -3.20
N GLY A 45 0.53 -9.37 -3.32
CA GLY A 45 0.72 -7.99 -3.76
C GLY A 45 1.65 -7.17 -2.85
N ILE A 46 1.79 -7.54 -1.58
CA ILE A 46 2.72 -6.90 -0.63
C ILE A 46 4.18 -7.24 -1.00
N GLU A 47 4.47 -8.51 -1.30
CA GLU A 47 5.82 -8.93 -1.70
C GLU A 47 6.24 -8.24 -3.00
N LEU A 48 5.33 -8.18 -3.98
CA LEU A 48 5.56 -7.43 -5.21
C LEU A 48 5.80 -5.95 -4.92
N GLY A 49 4.97 -5.31 -4.08
CA GLY A 49 5.15 -3.91 -3.71
C GLY A 49 6.49 -3.65 -3.02
N MET A 50 6.95 -4.59 -2.19
CA MET A 50 8.24 -4.47 -1.52
C MET A 50 9.39 -4.53 -2.53
N MET A 51 9.34 -5.46 -3.48
CA MET A 51 10.30 -5.54 -4.58
C MET A 51 10.31 -4.25 -5.42
N LEU A 52 9.13 -3.71 -5.74
CA LEU A 52 9.02 -2.47 -6.51
C LEU A 52 9.56 -1.25 -5.75
N LEU A 53 9.35 -1.18 -4.43
CA LEU A 53 9.93 -0.12 -3.60
C LEU A 53 11.46 -0.18 -3.60
N VAL A 54 12.03 -1.37 -3.35
CA VAL A 54 13.49 -1.57 -3.30
C VAL A 54 14.16 -1.30 -4.65
N THR A 55 13.50 -1.66 -5.76
CA THR A 55 13.99 -1.41 -7.12
C THR A 55 13.74 0.02 -7.61
N GLY A 56 13.17 0.88 -6.76
CA GLY A 56 12.90 2.29 -7.05
C GLY A 56 11.74 2.53 -8.00
N LYS A 57 10.90 1.52 -8.25
CA LYS A 57 9.70 1.60 -9.10
C LYS A 57 8.47 2.17 -8.39
N LEU A 58 8.62 2.58 -7.13
CA LEU A 58 7.61 3.31 -6.35
C LEU A 58 8.17 4.63 -5.77
N ASN A 59 9.16 5.23 -6.44
CA ASN A 59 9.84 6.45 -5.96
C ASN A 59 9.20 7.76 -6.45
N THR A 60 8.12 7.68 -7.23
CA THR A 60 7.32 8.84 -7.60
C THR A 60 5.91 8.72 -7.03
N ALA A 61 5.29 9.87 -6.73
CA ALA A 61 3.91 9.91 -6.25
C ALA A 61 2.94 9.21 -7.23
N VAL A 62 3.16 9.38 -8.54
CA VAL A 62 2.33 8.76 -9.58
C VAL A 62 2.44 7.24 -9.58
N GLU A 63 3.65 6.68 -9.44
CA GLU A 63 3.85 5.23 -9.40
C GLU A 63 3.26 4.63 -8.11
N MET A 64 3.51 5.28 -6.96
CA MET A 64 2.96 4.85 -5.67
C MET A 64 1.44 4.87 -5.68
N GLN A 65 0.83 5.94 -6.22
CA GLN A 65 -0.62 6.06 -6.38
C GLN A 65 -1.19 4.90 -7.21
N LYS A 66 -0.62 4.67 -8.39
CA LYS A 66 -1.07 3.60 -9.30
C LYS A 66 -0.99 2.22 -8.65
N PHE A 67 0.06 1.96 -7.89
CA PHE A 67 0.21 0.71 -7.15
C PHE A 67 -0.88 0.55 -6.07
N ILE A 68 -1.11 1.59 -5.26
CA ILE A 68 -2.10 1.59 -4.18
C ILE A 68 -3.52 1.42 -4.75
N ASP A 69 -3.86 2.15 -5.81
CA ASP A 69 -5.18 2.10 -6.42
C ASP A 69 -5.46 0.74 -7.08
N GLY A 70 -4.43 0.11 -7.66
CA GLY A 70 -4.52 -1.20 -8.28
C GLY A 70 -4.62 -2.38 -7.31
N PHE A 71 -4.33 -2.19 -6.02
CA PHE A 71 -4.34 -3.28 -5.03
C PHE A 71 -5.76 -3.75 -4.71
N ASN A 72 -6.07 -5.04 -4.83
CA ASN A 72 -7.42 -5.56 -4.63
C ASN A 72 -7.50 -6.76 -3.72
#